data_AF-A0A1F7KZZ1-F1
#
_entry.id   AF-A0A1F7KZZ1-F1
#
_cell.length_a   1.000
_cell.length_b   1.000
_cell.length_c   1.000
_cell.angle_alpha   90.00
_cell.angle_beta   90.00
_cell.angle_gamma   90.00
#
_symmetry.space_group_name_H-M   'P 1'
#
loop_
_entity.id
_entity.type
_entity.pdbx_description
1 polymer ?
#
loop_
_entity_poly.entity_id
_entity_poly.type
_entity_poly.pdbx_seq_one_letter_code
_entity_poly.pdbx_strand_id
1 'polypeptide(L)' 'MKKEYKSNDLYQAVALKTAGFPLIRLERNSGRFFDFIFEDSENKAEEILTQFWAKKLQVDAKEFVENINELKARVNSGI' A
#
# COMPACT_ATOMS: atom_id res chain seq x y z
N MET A 1 -8.38 -18.17 -7.33
CA MET A 1 -7.60 -17.79 -6.12
C MET A 1 -7.37 -16.30 -6.19
N LYS A 2 -7.82 -15.52 -5.21
CA LYS A 2 -7.43 -14.11 -5.12
C LYS A 2 -5.94 -14.07 -4.77
N LYS A 3 -5.14 -13.38 -5.58
CA LYS A 3 -3.73 -13.14 -5.27
C LYS A 3 -3.65 -11.91 -4.40
N GLU A 4 -2.84 -11.99 -3.35
CA GLU A 4 -2.61 -10.91 -2.41
C GLU A 4 -1.18 -10.41 -2.58
N TYR A 5 -1.00 -9.09 -2.57
CA TYR A 5 0.32 -8.48 -2.45
C TYR A 5 0.54 -7.99 -1.03
N LYS A 6 1.72 -8.27 -0.48
CA LYS A 6 2.10 -7.93 0.88
C LYS A 6 3.27 -6.96 0.87
N SER A 7 3.11 -5.82 1.53
CA SER A 7 4.20 -4.86 1.77
C SER A 7 4.27 -4.51 3.25
N ASN A 8 5.47 -4.31 3.79
CA ASN A 8 5.69 -3.74 5.12
C ASN A 8 6.18 -2.28 5.06
N ASP A 9 6.28 -1.72 3.86
CA ASP A 9 6.72 -0.35 3.63
C ASP A 9 5.50 0.56 3.47
N LEU A 10 5.44 1.61 4.29
CA LEU A 10 4.33 2.55 4.29
C LEU A 10 4.17 3.26 2.93
N TYR A 11 5.26 3.69 2.30
CA TYR A 11 5.18 4.48 1.07
C TYR A 11 4.85 3.62 -0.14
N GLN A 12 5.32 2.37 -0.18
CA GLN A 12 4.85 1.39 -1.17
C GLN A 12 3.36 1.12 -1.01
N ALA A 13 2.88 0.95 0.23
CA ALA A 13 1.47 0.76 0.52
C ALA A 13 0.63 1.97 0.09
N VAL A 14 1.11 3.19 0.34
CA VAL A 14 0.47 4.42 -0.16
C VAL A 14 0.46 4.45 -1.68
N ALA A 15 1.57 4.11 -2.34
CA ALA A 15 1.66 4.11 -3.80
C ALA A 15 0.66 3.14 -4.42
N LEU A 16 0.56 1.92 -3.88
CA LEU A 16 -0.41 0.91 -4.32
C LEU A 16 -1.85 1.39 -4.09
N LYS A 17 -2.17 1.89 -2.89
CA LYS A 17 -3.51 2.40 -2.57
C LYS A 17 -3.92 3.53 -3.52
N THR A 18 -3.02 4.47 -3.77
CA THR A 18 -3.27 5.63 -4.67
C THR A 18 -3.33 5.19 -6.14
N ALA A 19 -2.65 4.11 -6.52
CA ALA A 19 -2.78 3.48 -7.84
C ALA A 19 -4.07 2.65 -7.98
N GLY A 20 -4.95 2.66 -6.97
CA GLY A 20 -6.26 1.99 -7.00
C GLY A 20 -6.27 0.55 -6.48
N PHE A 21 -5.18 0.07 -5.86
CA PHE A 21 -5.14 -1.28 -5.30
C PHE A 21 -5.93 -1.31 -3.98
N PRO A 22 -6.97 -2.15 -3.86
CA PRO A 22 -7.74 -2.25 -2.62
C PRO A 22 -6.88 -2.82 -1.49
N LEU A 23 -6.72 -2.04 -0.41
CA LEU A 23 -6.14 -2.55 0.84
C LEU A 23 -7.18 -3.43 1.53
N ILE A 24 -6.92 -4.75 1.58
CA ILE A 24 -7.80 -5.75 2.19
C ILE A 24 -7.72 -5.65 3.71
N ARG A 25 -6.51 -5.66 4.26
CA ARG A 25 -6.27 -5.69 5.71
C ARG A 25 -4.86 -5.24 6.08
N LEU A 26 -4.71 -4.91 7.36
CA LEU A 26 -3.44 -4.75 8.05
C LEU A 26 -3.21 -5.98 8.92
N GLU A 27 -2.05 -6.62 8.77
CA GLU A 27 -1.63 -7.71 9.64
C GLU A 27 -0.55 -7.18 10.58
N ARG A 28 -0.77 -7.32 11.88
CA ARG A 28 0.25 -6.96 12.87
C ARG A 28 1.36 -7.99 12.80
N ASN A 29 2.56 -7.56 12.46
CA ASN A 29 3.76 -8.38 12.50
C ASN A 29 4.41 -8.25 13.90
N SER A 30 5.57 -8.86 14.09
CA SER A 30 6.33 -8.88 15.34
C SER A 30 6.57 -7.46 15.87
N GLY A 31 6.05 -7.15 17.07
CA GLY A 31 6.28 -5.88 17.74
C GLY A 31 5.41 -4.73 17.22
N ARG A 32 6.02 -3.73 16.55
CA ARG A 32 5.35 -2.50 16.07
C ARG A 32 5.20 -2.44 14.54
N PHE A 33 5.60 -3.50 13.84
CA PHE A 33 5.55 -3.55 12.38
C PHE A 33 4.19 -4.07 11.92
N PHE A 34 3.73 -3.56 10.78
CA PHE A 34 2.48 -3.98 10.13
C PHE A 34 2.76 -4.36 8.69
N ASP A 35 2.06 -5.39 8.24
CA ASP A 35 2.03 -5.80 6.85
C ASP A 35 0.71 -5.33 6.22
N PHE A 36 0.82 -4.55 5.16
CA PHE A 36 -0.27 -4.07 4.33
C PHE A 36 -0.59 -5.13 3.28
N ILE A 37 -1.81 -5.66 3.32
CA ILE A 37 -2.25 -6.72 2.40
C ILE A 37 -3.22 -6.13 1.38
N PHE A 38 -2.82 -6.13 0.11
CA PHE A 38 -3.59 -5.61 -1.02
C PHE A 38 -4.15 -6.73 -1.88
N GLU A 39 -5.30 -6.49 -2.50
CA GLU A 39 -5.80 -7.33 -3.59
C GLU A 39 -4.96 -7.08 -4.84
N ASP A 40 -4.34 -8.13 -5.38
CA ASP A 40 -3.53 -8.08 -6.59
C ASP A 40 -3.92 -9.20 -7.56
N SER A 41 -5.19 -9.24 -7.94
CA SER A 41 -5.74 -10.26 -8.82
C SER A 41 -5.04 -10.35 -10.18
N GLU A 42 -4.48 -9.23 -10.65
CA GLU A 42 -3.82 -9.11 -11.95
C GLU A 42 -2.29 -9.24 -11.87
N ASN A 43 -1.71 -9.44 -10.68
CA ASN A 43 -0.26 -9.56 -10.46
C ASN A 43 0.51 -8.32 -10.95
N LYS A 44 -0.06 -7.13 -10.73
CA LYS A 44 0.41 -5.82 -11.21
C LYS A 44 1.04 -4.97 -10.11
N ALA A 45 0.96 -5.36 -8.85
CA ALA A 45 1.52 -4.57 -7.75
C ALA A 45 3.03 -4.33 -7.94
N GLU A 46 3.79 -5.35 -8.35
CA GLU A 46 5.23 -5.22 -8.62
C GLU A 46 5.53 -4.26 -9.78
N GLU A 47 4.68 -4.22 -10.81
CA GLU A 47 4.83 -3.30 -11.94
C GLU A 47 4.66 -1.85 -11.46
N ILE A 48 3.61 -1.58 -10.70
CA ILE A 48 3.33 -0.25 -10.13
C ILE A 48 4.47 0.21 -9.23
N LEU A 49 4.99 -0.68 -8.38
CA LEU A 49 6.13 -0.35 -7.52
C LEU A 49 7.41 -0.13 -8.32
N THR A 50 7.61 -0.86 -9.41
CA THR A 50 8.72 -0.61 -10.34
C THR A 50 8.61 0.80 -10.93
N GLN A 51 7.41 1.21 -11.36
CA GLN A 51 7.17 2.57 -11.86
C GLN A 51 7.38 3.63 -10.77
N PHE A 52 6.98 3.36 -9.53
CA PHE A 52 7.20 4.23 -8.37
C PHE A 52 8.69 4.51 -8.15
N TRP A 53 9.51 3.45 -8.06
CA TRP A 53 10.96 3.59 -7.88
C TRP A 53 11.67 4.20 -9.09
N ALA A 54 11.16 3.95 -10.29
CA ALA A 54 11.68 4.54 -11.52
C ALA A 54 11.29 6.01 -11.74
N LYS A 55 10.56 6.64 -10.81
CA LYS A 55 10.02 8.01 -10.94
C LYS A 55 9.08 8.16 -12.15
N LYS A 56 8.37 7.10 -12.51
CA LYS A 56 7.43 7.03 -13.65
C LYS A 56 5.97 6.95 -13.22
N LEU A 57 5.70 6.51 -11.99
CA LEU A 57 4.33 6.43 -11.48
C LEU A 57 3.73 7.84 -11.37
N GLN A 58 2.60 8.05 -12.02
CA GLN A 58 1.80 9.27 -11.91
C GLN A 58 0.59 8.99 -11.03
N VAL A 59 0.39 9.84 -10.03
CA VAL A 59 -0.72 9.77 -9.06
C VAL A 59 -1.24 11.16 -8.77
N ASP A 60 -2.47 11.25 -8.28
CA ASP A 60 -2.96 12.49 -7.70
C ASP A 60 -2.19 12.79 -6.40
N ALA A 61 -1.58 13.97 -6.32
CA ALA A 61 -0.73 14.33 -5.20
C ALA A 61 -1.52 14.54 -3.90
N LYS A 62 -2.77 15.02 -4.00
CA LYS A 62 -3.62 15.23 -2.83
C LYS A 62 -4.07 13.88 -2.27
N GLU A 63 -4.53 12.99 -3.13
CA GLU A 63 -4.90 11.62 -2.74
C GLU A 63 -3.72 10.88 -2.11
N PHE A 64 -2.51 11.04 -2.66
CA PHE A 64 -1.30 10.44 -2.09
C PHE A 64 -1.05 10.91 -0.64
N VAL A 65 -1.19 12.21 -0.37
CA VAL A 65 -1.02 12.77 0.98
C VAL A 65 -2.13 12.33 1.93
N GLU A 66 -3.39 12.28 1.46
CA GLU A 66 -4.52 11.77 2.23
C GLU A 66 -4.29 10.30 2.62
N ASN A 67 -3.83 9.48 1.67
CA ASN A 67 -3.49 8.08 1.88
C ASN A 67 -2.33 7.89 2.88
N ILE A 68 -1.31 8.76 2.88
CA ILE A 68 -0.26 8.74 3.92
C ILE A 68 -0.88 8.93 5.32
N ASN A 69 -1.74 9.94 5.47
CA ASN A 69 -2.34 10.26 6.75
C ASN A 69 -3.27 9.15 7.23
N GLU A 70 -4.08 8.60 6.33
CA GLU A 70 -4.97 7.47 6.61
C GLU A 70 -4.20 6.24 7.09
N LEU A 71 -3.16 5.82 6.35
CA LEU A 71 -2.41 4.61 6.70
C LEU A 71 -1.60 4.78 7.99
N LYS A 72 -1.03 5.97 8.24
CA LYS A 72 -0.39 6.29 9.53
C LYS A 72 -1.39 6.23 10.69
N ALA A 73 -2.59 6.76 10.50
CA ALA A 73 -3.62 6.72 11.52
C ALA A 73 -3.98 5.26 11.88
N ARG A 74 -4.18 4.40 10.88
CA ARG A 74 -4.47 2.97 11.07
C ARG A 74 -3.38 2.20 11.81
N VAL A 75 -2.13 2.39 11.39
CA VAL A 75 -0.95 1.81 12.07
C VAL A 75 -0.88 2.24 13.54
N ASN A 76 -1.16 3.51 13.82
CA ASN A 76 -1.15 4.04 15.19
C ASN A 76 -2.36 3.59 16.03
N SER A 77 -3.54 3.44 15.43
CA SER A 77 -4.72 2.90 16.11
C SER A 77 -4.64 1.39 16.35
N GLY A 78 -3.72 0.69 15.68
CA GLY A 78 -3.60 -0.76 15.75
C GLY A 78 -4.74 -1.51 15.05
N ILE A 79 -5.43 -0.82 14.13
CA ILE A 79 -6.61 -1.27 13.38
C ILE A 79 -6.47 -0.79 11.93
#